data_AF-A0A3B0VUU8-F1
#
_entry.id   AF-A0A3B0VUU8-F1
#
_cell.length_a   1.000
_cell.length_b   1.000
_cell.length_c   1.000
_cell.angle_alpha   90.00
_cell.angle_beta   90.00
_cell.angle_gamma   90.00
#
_symmetry.space_group_name_H-M   'P 1'
#
loop_
_entity.id
_entity.type
_entity.pdbx_description
1 polymer ?
#
loop_
_entity_poly.entity_id
_entity_poly.type
_entity_poly.pdbx_seq_one_letter_code
_entity_poly.pdbx_strand_id
1 'polypeptide(L)'
;TLPAKTRRDLVKAYTGQSLPETDPDYPALTIANAQQQETISLDKPKPYTVELDWSVSREPEAIVTFLKDALLDGGCAAIICNTVRRAQDIYRALQAADLDISQDDLILFHARFPPIWRQGIEKKVLEKFGKPDDNGRSPHRPRRAIVVATQVIEQSLDLDFDLMISDLAPVDLILQRAGRLHRHKRTAQERHNHPHRLMITKPLPDEKGLPEFESDKYVYEPYVLLRSYLALQKRQQIIIPNDTTTLIEAVYGSEANLPDLEERWLQSLDEMRRAMENNRQKAESKAGGQLVLAPSNMRLMKQAILQLEEDDPEVHQTFRAQTRDIDPGVSLICLHQNGDRTTKDTDVAVHDGQKLIPFNLETIPFSLTKTLLKNMLNIHHRGVIKALVDQPLPKNWKDHAALSYARPLLFINGICDLPDSKYYLKLTQTFGLEIIKKETV
;
A
#
# COMPACT_ATOMS: atom_id res chain seq x y z
N THR A 1 12.30 0.47 -12.50
CA THR A 1 12.57 -0.01 -13.87
C THR A 1 11.26 -0.33 -14.54
N LEU A 2 11.12 -0.05 -15.84
CA LEU A 2 9.91 -0.31 -16.62
C LEU A 2 10.16 -1.44 -17.62
N PRO A 3 9.20 -2.37 -17.83
CA PRO A 3 9.29 -3.36 -18.89
C PRO A 3 9.43 -2.70 -20.27
N ALA A 4 10.11 -3.39 -21.19
CA ALA A 4 10.35 -2.92 -22.55
C ALA A 4 9.06 -2.55 -23.28
N LYS A 5 8.06 -3.43 -23.27
CA LYS A 5 6.77 -3.19 -23.89
C LYS A 5 6.09 -1.93 -23.35
N THR A 6 6.06 -1.75 -22.03
CA THR A 6 5.46 -0.57 -21.38
C THR A 6 6.16 0.72 -21.81
N ARG A 7 7.49 0.73 -21.88
CA ARG A 7 8.25 1.87 -22.39
C ARG A 7 7.87 2.19 -23.83
N ARG A 8 7.79 1.19 -24.72
CA ARG A 8 7.41 1.38 -26.13
C ARG A 8 5.97 1.91 -26.26
N ASP A 9 5.04 1.39 -25.48
CA ASP A 9 3.64 1.82 -25.48
C ASP A 9 3.52 3.28 -25.03
N LEU A 10 4.27 3.69 -23.99
CA LEU A 10 4.31 5.09 -23.54
C LEU A 10 4.91 6.04 -24.59
N VAL A 11 6.02 5.65 -25.22
CA VAL A 11 6.64 6.45 -26.29
C VAL A 11 5.68 6.58 -27.46
N LYS A 12 5.07 5.48 -27.91
CA LYS A 12 4.09 5.48 -28.99
C LYS A 12 2.85 6.31 -28.67
N ALA A 13 2.37 6.28 -27.44
CA ALA A 13 1.26 7.11 -27.01
C ALA A 13 1.59 8.61 -27.05
N TYR A 14 2.85 8.98 -26.76
CA TYR A 14 3.30 10.38 -26.75
C TYR A 14 3.68 10.90 -28.15
N THR A 15 4.45 10.14 -28.93
CA THR A 15 4.99 10.59 -30.23
C THR A 15 4.20 10.10 -31.43
N GLY A 16 3.32 9.11 -31.26
CA GLY A 16 2.66 8.39 -32.36
C GLY A 16 3.55 7.35 -33.06
N GLN A 17 4.82 7.21 -32.66
CA GLN A 17 5.81 6.33 -33.29
C GLN A 17 6.37 5.33 -32.27
N SER A 18 6.65 4.10 -32.71
CA SER A 18 7.23 3.08 -31.84
C SER A 18 8.74 3.29 -31.63
N LEU A 19 9.20 3.08 -30.40
CA LEU A 19 10.62 3.01 -30.08
C LEU A 19 11.27 1.77 -30.76
N PRO A 20 12.51 1.85 -31.24
CA PRO A 20 13.26 0.69 -31.75
C PRO A 20 13.33 -0.46 -30.74
N GLU A 21 13.46 -1.70 -31.21
CA GLU A 21 13.47 -2.91 -30.36
C GLU A 21 14.75 -3.09 -29.53
N THR A 22 15.80 -2.36 -29.86
CA THR A 22 17.06 -2.37 -29.11
C THR A 22 16.89 -1.61 -27.80
N ASP A 23 16.79 -2.34 -26.71
CA ASP A 23 16.73 -1.77 -25.37
C ASP A 23 18.09 -1.91 -24.68
N PRO A 24 18.75 -0.79 -24.31
CA PRO A 24 20.00 -0.86 -23.56
C PRO A 24 19.78 -1.40 -22.14
N ASP A 25 20.86 -1.95 -21.58
CA ASP A 25 20.91 -2.41 -20.20
C ASP A 25 20.53 -1.31 -19.20
N TYR A 26 19.80 -1.68 -18.16
CA TYR A 26 19.53 -0.80 -17.03
C TYR A 26 20.82 -0.49 -16.25
N PRO A 27 21.05 0.76 -15.79
CA PRO A 27 20.18 1.93 -15.93
C PRO A 27 20.29 2.60 -17.31
N ALA A 28 19.16 3.11 -17.81
CA ALA A 28 19.08 3.77 -19.11
C ALA A 28 18.07 4.93 -19.08
N LEU A 29 18.29 5.92 -19.95
CA LEU A 29 17.45 7.08 -20.17
C LEU A 29 16.88 7.04 -21.58
N THR A 30 15.55 6.98 -21.72
CA THR A 30 14.87 7.11 -23.02
C THR A 30 14.42 8.54 -23.24
N ILE A 31 14.83 9.13 -24.36
CA ILE A 31 14.46 10.48 -24.79
C ILE A 31 13.66 10.35 -26.09
N ALA A 32 12.46 10.93 -26.12
CA ALA A 32 11.60 10.90 -27.30
C ALA A 32 10.98 12.28 -27.53
N ASN A 33 11.15 12.80 -28.75
CA ASN A 33 10.52 14.03 -29.22
C ASN A 33 9.88 13.80 -30.60
N ALA A 34 9.37 14.85 -31.25
CA ALA A 34 8.68 14.74 -32.53
C ALA A 34 9.59 14.26 -33.70
N GLN A 35 10.91 14.35 -33.56
CA GLN A 35 11.89 14.12 -34.63
C GLN A 35 12.85 12.95 -34.31
N GLN A 36 13.15 12.71 -33.04
CA GLN A 36 14.16 11.74 -32.60
C GLN A 36 13.66 10.94 -31.40
N GLN A 37 14.06 9.67 -31.39
CA GLN A 37 13.89 8.76 -30.27
C GLN A 37 15.21 8.05 -30.04
N GLU A 38 15.75 8.15 -28.83
CA GLU A 38 16.99 7.49 -28.46
C GLU A 38 16.89 6.93 -27.05
N THR A 39 17.65 5.88 -26.78
CA THR A 39 17.86 5.41 -25.41
C THR A 39 19.34 5.35 -25.12
N ILE A 40 19.76 6.02 -24.05
CA ILE A 40 21.15 6.21 -23.66
C ILE A 40 21.40 5.36 -22.40
N SER A 41 22.41 4.50 -22.44
CA SER A 41 22.88 3.78 -21.26
C SER A 41 23.50 4.74 -20.26
N LEU A 42 23.22 4.54 -18.97
CA LEU A 42 23.80 5.32 -17.88
C LEU A 42 24.83 4.49 -17.12
N ASP A 43 25.67 5.16 -16.34
CA ASP A 43 26.64 4.50 -15.48
C ASP A 43 25.93 3.58 -14.47
N LYS A 44 26.34 2.31 -14.45
CA LYS A 44 25.80 1.32 -13.51
C LYS A 44 26.33 1.63 -12.10
N PRO A 45 25.45 1.77 -11.09
CA PRO A 45 25.90 1.85 -9.71
C PRO A 45 26.64 0.58 -9.31
N LYS A 46 27.49 0.67 -8.28
CA LYS A 46 28.23 -0.49 -7.77
C LYS A 46 27.24 -1.59 -7.37
N PRO A 47 27.39 -2.82 -7.91
CA PRO A 47 26.44 -3.88 -7.61
C PRO A 47 26.55 -4.31 -6.15
N TYR A 48 25.42 -4.71 -5.59
CA TYR A 48 25.33 -5.31 -4.27
C TYR A 48 24.40 -6.51 -4.31
N THR A 49 24.59 -7.42 -3.36
CA THR A 49 23.86 -8.68 -3.29
C THR A 49 22.89 -8.64 -2.13
N VAL A 50 21.64 -8.99 -2.40
CA VAL A 50 20.60 -9.18 -1.39
C VAL A 50 20.32 -10.68 -1.27
N GLU A 51 20.56 -11.26 -0.11
CA GLU A 51 20.17 -12.65 0.19
C GLU A 51 18.64 -12.74 0.26
N LEU A 52 18.08 -13.78 -0.35
CA LEU A 52 16.65 -14.09 -0.26
C LEU A 52 16.45 -15.28 0.68
N ASP A 53 15.51 -15.12 1.61
CA ASP A 53 15.20 -16.15 2.59
C ASP A 53 13.68 -16.36 2.71
N TRP A 54 13.25 -17.61 2.61
CA TRP A 54 11.85 -18.05 2.62
C TRP A 54 11.51 -18.88 3.87
N SER A 55 12.41 -18.93 4.85
CA SER A 55 12.27 -19.76 6.06
C SER A 55 11.20 -19.26 7.02
N VAL A 56 10.81 -17.98 6.94
CA VAL A 56 9.80 -17.39 7.81
C VAL A 56 8.40 -17.63 7.25
N SER A 57 7.57 -18.29 8.07
CA SER A 57 6.15 -18.46 7.80
C SER A 57 5.41 -17.13 7.86
N ARG A 58 4.27 -17.07 7.16
CA ARG A 58 3.39 -15.90 7.15
C ARG A 58 2.77 -15.61 8.53
N GLU A 59 2.63 -16.62 9.39
CA GLU A 59 1.93 -16.49 10.68
C GLU A 59 2.57 -15.45 11.62
N PRO A 60 1.77 -14.61 12.34
CA PRO A 60 2.30 -13.62 13.27
C PRO A 60 3.30 -14.19 14.29
N GLU A 61 2.98 -15.34 14.89
CA GLU A 61 3.84 -15.97 15.91
C GLU A 61 5.19 -16.45 15.34
N ALA A 62 5.20 -16.89 14.07
CA ALA A 62 6.44 -17.27 13.41
C ALA A 62 7.35 -16.05 13.16
N ILE A 63 6.74 -14.93 12.76
CA ILE A 63 7.45 -13.64 12.59
C ILE A 63 8.01 -13.15 13.93
N VAL A 64 7.20 -13.20 15.01
CA VAL A 64 7.65 -12.85 16.36
C VAL A 64 8.85 -13.71 16.77
N THR A 65 8.75 -15.03 16.62
CA THR A 65 9.82 -15.97 17.00
C THR A 65 11.10 -15.67 16.25
N PHE A 66 11.01 -15.48 14.92
CA PHE A 66 12.16 -15.13 14.11
C PHE A 66 12.81 -13.79 14.55
N LEU A 67 12.00 -12.75 14.80
CA LEU A 67 12.52 -11.44 15.20
C LEU A 67 13.15 -11.44 16.59
N LYS A 68 12.67 -12.28 17.52
CA LYS A 68 13.30 -12.47 18.83
C LYS A 68 14.76 -12.86 18.70
N ASP A 69 15.03 -13.85 17.85
CA ASP A 69 16.38 -14.37 17.63
C ASP A 69 17.22 -13.41 16.76
N ALA A 70 16.64 -12.91 15.67
CA ALA A 70 17.37 -12.06 14.73
C ALA A 70 17.80 -10.73 15.36
N LEU A 71 17.01 -10.16 16.27
CA LEU A 71 17.30 -8.86 16.88
C LEU A 71 17.99 -8.95 18.24
N LEU A 72 18.46 -10.12 18.67
CA LEU A 72 19.15 -10.30 19.97
C LEU A 72 20.27 -9.27 20.18
N ASP A 73 21.14 -9.09 19.18
CA ASP A 73 22.27 -8.15 19.28
C ASP A 73 21.89 -6.69 18.98
N GLY A 74 20.69 -6.44 18.47
CA GLY A 74 20.18 -5.14 18.03
C GLY A 74 19.76 -5.17 16.55
N GLY A 75 19.48 -3.99 16.00
CA GLY A 75 19.07 -3.79 14.60
C GLY A 75 17.68 -3.17 14.45
N CYS A 76 17.49 -2.47 13.34
CA CYS A 76 16.21 -1.92 12.92
C CYS A 76 15.58 -2.80 11.84
N ALA A 77 14.39 -3.36 12.12
CA ALA A 77 13.67 -4.22 11.19
C ALA A 77 12.40 -3.56 10.64
N ALA A 78 12.09 -3.87 9.37
CA ALA A 78 10.81 -3.56 8.75
C ALA A 78 10.04 -4.84 8.43
N ILE A 79 8.73 -4.85 8.71
CA ILE A 79 7.79 -5.89 8.29
C ILE A 79 6.76 -5.25 7.36
N ILE A 80 6.84 -5.56 6.07
CA ILE A 80 6.00 -4.97 5.03
C ILE A 80 4.86 -5.92 4.69
N CYS A 81 3.66 -5.55 5.08
CA CYS A 81 2.44 -6.32 4.91
C CYS A 81 1.65 -5.81 3.70
N ASN A 82 1.03 -6.70 2.95
CA ASN A 82 0.21 -6.29 1.80
C ASN A 82 -1.14 -5.70 2.22
N THR A 83 -1.63 -6.05 3.42
CA THR A 83 -2.93 -5.57 3.94
C THR A 83 -2.80 -4.94 5.33
N VAL A 84 -3.69 -4.00 5.61
CA VAL A 84 -3.75 -3.29 6.91
C VAL A 84 -4.10 -4.25 8.05
N ARG A 85 -5.05 -5.16 7.84
CA ARG A 85 -5.47 -6.14 8.86
C ARG A 85 -4.27 -6.97 9.31
N ARG A 86 -3.50 -7.48 8.35
CA ARG A 86 -2.29 -8.26 8.64
C ARG A 86 -1.23 -7.46 9.39
N ALA A 87 -1.00 -6.20 9.01
CA ALA A 87 -0.10 -5.31 9.74
C ALA A 87 -0.56 -5.12 11.21
N GLN A 88 -1.86 -4.94 11.43
CA GLN A 88 -2.46 -4.84 12.77
C GLN A 88 -2.29 -6.13 13.57
N ASP A 89 -2.50 -7.30 12.95
CA ASP A 89 -2.39 -8.62 13.59
C ASP A 89 -0.93 -8.92 14.02
N ILE A 90 0.04 -8.67 13.12
CA ILE A 90 1.48 -8.82 13.44
C ILE A 90 1.89 -7.85 14.54
N TYR A 91 1.48 -6.58 14.45
CA TYR A 91 1.79 -5.59 15.47
C TYR A 91 1.24 -5.98 16.85
N ARG A 92 0.03 -6.53 16.89
CA ARG A 92 -0.59 -7.04 18.12
C ARG A 92 0.20 -8.22 18.71
N ALA A 93 0.65 -9.16 17.87
CA ALA A 93 1.50 -10.27 18.31
C ALA A 93 2.86 -9.77 18.84
N LEU A 94 3.49 -8.79 18.17
CA LEU A 94 4.73 -8.16 18.63
C LEU A 94 4.56 -7.41 19.95
N GLN A 95 3.44 -6.72 20.16
CA GLN A 95 3.14 -6.05 21.44
C GLN A 95 2.96 -7.04 22.60
N ALA A 96 2.39 -8.22 22.33
CA ALA A 96 2.21 -9.27 23.32
C ALA A 96 3.51 -10.04 23.62
N ALA A 97 4.52 -9.90 22.76
CA ALA A 97 5.79 -10.60 22.87
C ALA A 97 6.80 -9.84 23.73
N ASP A 98 7.54 -10.57 24.55
CA ASP A 98 8.72 -10.03 25.24
C ASP A 98 9.92 -9.99 24.28
N LEU A 99 10.14 -8.82 23.68
CA LEU A 99 11.19 -8.55 22.68
C LEU A 99 12.27 -7.58 23.19
N ASP A 100 12.16 -7.09 24.43
CA ASP A 100 13.01 -6.03 24.97
C ASP A 100 13.13 -4.85 23.96
N ILE A 101 11.97 -4.39 23.50
CA ILE A 101 11.80 -3.23 22.62
C ILE A 101 10.86 -2.25 23.33
N SER A 102 11.26 -0.98 23.39
CA SER A 102 10.40 0.05 23.98
C SER A 102 9.13 0.22 23.14
N GLN A 103 8.02 0.61 23.76
CA GLN A 103 6.79 0.95 23.01
C GLN A 103 7.02 2.09 22.01
N ASP A 104 8.03 2.94 22.24
CA ASP A 104 8.39 3.98 21.29
C ASP A 104 9.09 3.42 20.04
N ASP A 105 9.77 2.29 20.15
CA ASP A 105 10.55 1.67 19.08
C ASP A 105 9.79 0.56 18.31
N LEU A 106 8.56 0.24 18.74
CA LEU A 106 7.63 -0.65 18.04
C LEU A 106 6.50 0.16 17.39
N ILE A 107 6.57 0.33 16.06
CA ILE A 107 5.70 1.26 15.32
C ILE A 107 4.81 0.50 14.33
N LEU A 108 3.52 0.83 14.29
CA LEU A 108 2.59 0.43 13.23
C LEU A 108 2.33 1.62 12.29
N PHE A 109 2.46 1.41 10.98
CA PHE A 109 2.28 2.49 10.01
C PHE A 109 1.51 2.07 8.75
N HIS A 110 0.32 2.64 8.54
CA HIS A 110 -0.54 2.32 7.40
C HIS A 110 -1.53 3.44 7.06
N ALA A 111 -2.25 3.31 5.94
CA ALA A 111 -3.17 4.33 5.45
C ALA A 111 -4.45 4.54 6.30
N ARG A 112 -4.85 3.59 7.15
CA ARG A 112 -6.04 3.69 8.02
C ARG A 112 -5.83 4.51 9.32
N PHE A 113 -4.75 5.28 9.41
CA PHE A 113 -4.63 6.31 10.45
C PHE A 113 -5.18 7.63 9.90
N PRO A 114 -6.06 8.34 10.63
CA PRO A 114 -6.44 9.69 10.27
C PRO A 114 -5.19 10.54 10.02
N PRO A 115 -5.16 11.41 8.99
CA PRO A 115 -3.99 12.23 8.66
C PRO A 115 -3.37 12.95 9.85
N ILE A 116 -4.19 13.42 10.80
CA ILE A 116 -3.74 14.10 12.03
C ILE A 116 -2.82 13.22 12.89
N TRP A 117 -3.07 11.91 12.96
CA TRP A 117 -2.21 10.96 13.68
C TRP A 117 -1.09 10.45 12.79
N ARG A 118 -1.39 10.18 11.51
CA ARG A 118 -0.47 9.62 10.54
C ARG A 118 0.78 10.49 10.35
N GLN A 119 0.63 11.82 10.37
CA GLN A 119 1.75 12.76 10.30
C GLN A 119 2.78 12.56 11.42
N GLY A 120 2.31 12.30 12.65
CA GLY A 120 3.19 12.02 13.79
C GLY A 120 3.93 10.71 13.64
N ILE A 121 3.25 9.66 13.16
CA ILE A 121 3.85 8.34 12.90
C ILE A 121 4.90 8.44 11.80
N GLU A 122 4.60 9.12 10.69
CA GLU A 122 5.52 9.32 9.57
C GLU A 122 6.79 10.04 10.01
N LYS A 123 6.65 11.12 10.79
CA LYS A 123 7.78 11.84 11.38
C LYS A 123 8.64 10.92 12.24
N LYS A 124 8.02 10.13 13.11
CA LYS A 124 8.71 9.18 13.99
C LYS A 124 9.46 8.08 13.22
N VAL A 125 8.86 7.56 12.15
CA VAL A 125 9.50 6.60 11.24
C VAL A 125 10.71 7.23 10.55
N LEU A 126 10.58 8.46 10.03
CA LEU A 126 11.70 9.19 9.41
C LEU A 126 12.82 9.50 10.41
N GLU A 127 12.50 9.88 11.64
CA GLU A 127 13.51 10.18 12.67
C GLU A 127 14.33 8.94 13.05
N LYS A 128 13.70 7.77 13.20
CA LYS A 128 14.37 6.53 13.63
C LYS A 128 15.07 5.78 12.49
N PHE A 129 14.46 5.74 11.31
CA PHE A 129 14.91 4.91 10.19
C PHE A 129 15.41 5.71 9.00
N GLY A 130 15.40 7.04 9.06
CA GLY A 130 15.83 7.90 7.96
C GLY A 130 17.34 7.94 7.73
N LYS A 131 17.72 8.82 6.79
CA LYS A 131 19.13 9.07 6.47
C LYS A 131 19.92 9.65 7.65
N PRO A 132 21.23 9.38 7.72
CA PRO A 132 22.12 10.09 8.64
C PRO A 132 22.10 11.62 8.44
N ASP A 133 22.47 12.36 9.48
CA ASP A 133 22.71 13.80 9.42
C ASP A 133 23.91 14.14 8.49
N ASP A 134 24.15 15.43 8.25
CA ASP A 134 25.23 15.87 7.36
C ASP A 134 26.64 15.46 7.85
N ASN A 135 26.77 15.08 9.14
CA ASN A 135 27.99 14.55 9.74
C ASN A 135 28.04 13.02 9.73
N GLY A 136 27.09 12.35 9.08
CA GLY A 136 27.00 10.89 9.00
C GLY A 136 26.46 10.22 10.26
N ARG A 137 25.87 10.95 11.21
CA ARG A 137 25.37 10.40 12.48
C ARG A 137 23.87 10.11 12.40
N SER A 138 23.38 9.16 13.19
CA SER A 138 21.95 8.87 13.33
C SER A 138 21.55 8.89 14.82
N PRO A 139 21.50 10.07 15.46
CA PRO A 139 21.33 10.18 16.91
C PRO A 139 19.99 9.62 17.42
N HIS A 140 18.98 9.54 16.55
CA HIS A 140 17.65 9.01 16.88
C HIS A 140 17.43 7.56 16.42
N ARG A 141 18.41 6.95 15.75
CA ARG A 141 18.32 5.53 15.38
C ARG A 141 18.52 4.69 16.65
N PRO A 142 17.50 3.94 17.09
CA PRO A 142 17.60 3.14 18.31
C PRO A 142 18.46 1.90 18.09
N ARG A 143 18.94 1.30 19.19
CA ARG A 143 19.66 0.02 19.16
C ARG A 143 18.80 -1.10 18.58
N ARG A 144 17.51 -1.13 18.92
CA ARG A 144 16.55 -2.13 18.46
C ARG A 144 15.22 -1.43 18.17
N ALA A 145 14.68 -1.61 16.96
CA ALA A 145 13.35 -1.10 16.62
C ALA A 145 12.71 -1.90 15.51
N ILE A 146 11.38 -1.89 15.51
CA ILE A 146 10.56 -2.58 14.54
C ILE A 146 9.50 -1.61 14.00
N VAL A 147 9.39 -1.54 12.68
CA VAL A 147 8.22 -0.95 12.02
C VAL A 147 7.44 -2.03 11.29
N VAL A 148 6.17 -2.21 11.65
CA VAL A 148 5.21 -2.97 10.87
C VAL A 148 4.45 -1.98 10.00
N ALA A 149 4.52 -2.13 8.69
CA ALA A 149 3.90 -1.19 7.78
C ALA A 149 3.24 -1.87 6.59
N THR A 150 2.33 -1.14 5.95
CA THR A 150 1.88 -1.49 4.59
C THR A 150 2.74 -0.78 3.55
N GLN A 151 2.29 -0.75 2.29
CA GLN A 151 3.00 -0.11 1.17
C GLN A 151 3.28 1.40 1.37
N VAL A 152 2.79 2.01 2.45
CA VAL A 152 3.05 3.42 2.79
C VAL A 152 4.54 3.73 2.98
N ILE A 153 5.37 2.73 3.31
CA ILE A 153 6.83 2.93 3.42
C ILE A 153 7.59 2.76 2.10
N GLU A 154 6.92 2.29 1.04
CA GLU A 154 7.53 2.09 -0.28
C GLU A 154 7.68 3.42 -1.02
N GLN A 155 6.67 4.29 -0.89
CA GLN A 155 6.55 5.53 -1.64
C GLN A 155 7.15 6.72 -0.88
N SER A 156 8.16 7.34 -1.50
CA SER A 156 8.69 8.67 -1.12
C SER A 156 9.33 8.84 0.26
N LEU A 157 9.51 7.77 1.05
CA LEU A 157 10.27 7.82 2.30
C LEU A 157 11.71 7.30 2.10
N ASP A 158 12.69 8.06 2.57
CA ASP A 158 14.12 7.73 2.52
C ASP A 158 14.52 6.95 3.78
N LEU A 159 14.21 5.65 3.82
CA LEU A 159 14.37 4.78 4.99
C LEU A 159 15.46 3.70 4.79
N ASP A 160 16.12 3.33 5.89
CA ASP A 160 17.20 2.34 5.96
C ASP A 160 16.99 1.35 7.11
N PHE A 161 16.86 0.08 6.75
CA PHE A 161 16.68 -1.04 7.68
C PHE A 161 17.87 -2.02 7.62
N ASP A 162 18.14 -2.68 8.74
CA ASP A 162 19.18 -3.71 8.86
C ASP A 162 18.65 -5.09 8.45
N LEU A 163 17.35 -5.31 8.69
CA LEU A 163 16.62 -6.54 8.37
C LEU A 163 15.26 -6.18 7.79
N MET A 164 14.77 -6.97 6.83
CA MET A 164 13.45 -6.76 6.24
C MET A 164 12.72 -8.08 6.07
N ILE A 165 11.45 -8.09 6.49
CA ILE A 165 10.47 -9.12 6.21
C ILE A 165 9.41 -8.50 5.31
N SER A 166 9.07 -9.17 4.22
CA SER A 166 8.08 -8.70 3.26
C SER A 166 7.09 -9.82 2.98
N ASP A 167 5.81 -9.49 2.91
CA ASP A 167 4.86 -10.34 2.22
C ASP A 167 5.27 -10.48 0.74
N LEU A 168 4.93 -11.61 0.10
CA LEU A 168 5.12 -11.77 -1.34
C LEU A 168 4.33 -10.68 -2.08
N ALA A 169 4.99 -10.01 -3.02
CA ALA A 169 4.39 -8.98 -3.85
C ALA A 169 4.94 -9.10 -5.27
N PRO A 170 4.39 -8.35 -6.24
CA PRO A 170 5.01 -8.18 -7.54
C PRO A 170 6.51 -7.86 -7.43
N VAL A 171 7.32 -8.47 -8.28
CA VAL A 171 8.79 -8.45 -8.13
C VAL A 171 9.39 -7.04 -8.15
N ASP A 172 8.79 -6.12 -8.91
CA ASP A 172 9.17 -4.72 -8.96
C ASP A 172 8.96 -4.03 -7.59
N LEU A 173 7.90 -4.36 -6.87
CA LEU A 173 7.68 -3.89 -5.50
C LEU A 173 8.66 -4.55 -4.52
N ILE A 174 8.92 -5.86 -4.65
CA ILE A 174 9.95 -6.54 -3.85
C ILE A 174 11.33 -5.88 -4.02
N LEU A 175 11.71 -5.53 -5.24
CA LEU A 175 12.96 -4.81 -5.52
C LEU A 175 12.96 -3.39 -4.95
N GLN A 176 11.82 -2.68 -4.98
CA GLN A 176 11.67 -1.38 -4.34
C GLN A 176 11.82 -1.47 -2.81
N ARG A 177 11.22 -2.49 -2.19
CA ARG A 177 11.35 -2.81 -0.76
C ARG A 177 12.80 -3.12 -0.41
N ALA A 178 13.46 -3.98 -1.19
CA ALA A 178 14.89 -4.30 -1.03
C ALA A 178 15.78 -3.04 -1.12
N GLY A 179 15.38 -2.02 -1.89
CA GLY A 179 16.08 -0.72 -1.96
C GLY A 179 16.04 0.13 -0.69
N ARG A 180 15.32 -0.31 0.36
CA ARG A 180 15.34 0.26 1.72
C ARG A 180 16.18 -0.58 2.69
N LEU A 181 16.60 -1.76 2.28
CA LEU A 181 17.48 -2.62 3.05
C LEU A 181 18.93 -2.18 2.80
N HIS A 182 19.63 -1.84 3.88
CA HIS A 182 20.99 -1.33 3.87
C HIS A 182 21.19 -0.11 2.96
N ARG A 183 20.19 0.78 2.92
CA ARG A 183 20.10 1.86 1.94
C ARG A 183 21.20 2.91 2.08
N HIS A 184 21.57 3.27 3.31
CA HIS A 184 22.64 4.22 3.58
C HIS A 184 23.93 3.51 3.98
N LYS A 185 25.08 4.14 3.72
CA LYS A 185 26.37 3.59 4.12
C LYS A 185 26.46 3.57 5.65
N ARG A 186 26.67 2.38 6.20
CA ARG A 186 26.90 2.11 7.63
C ARG A 186 27.97 1.03 7.76
N THR A 187 28.72 1.06 8.86
CA THR A 187 29.66 0.01 9.22
C THR A 187 28.92 -1.28 9.62
N ALA A 188 29.60 -2.43 9.55
CA ALA A 188 29.03 -3.69 10.01
C ALA A 188 28.59 -3.62 11.49
N GLN A 189 29.37 -2.91 12.31
CA GLN A 189 29.05 -2.71 13.73
C GLN A 189 27.77 -1.90 13.94
N GLU A 190 27.56 -0.82 13.18
CA GLU A 190 26.31 -0.03 13.23
C GLU A 190 25.09 -0.82 12.76
N ARG A 191 25.31 -1.87 11.94
CA ARG A 191 24.28 -2.81 11.52
C ARG A 191 24.19 -4.05 12.41
N HIS A 192 24.89 -4.10 13.54
CA HIS A 192 24.91 -5.28 14.41
C HIS A 192 25.28 -6.57 13.66
N ASN A 193 26.11 -6.46 12.62
CA ASN A 193 26.50 -7.53 11.70
C ASN A 193 25.32 -8.24 10.99
N HIS A 194 24.17 -7.58 10.88
CA HIS A 194 23.05 -8.08 10.06
C HIS A 194 23.49 -8.29 8.61
N PRO A 195 23.22 -9.46 8.00
CA PRO A 195 23.47 -9.66 6.58
C PRO A 195 22.55 -8.79 5.72
N HIS A 196 22.92 -8.56 4.47
CA HIS A 196 22.05 -7.87 3.50
C HIS A 196 20.93 -8.83 3.04
N ARG A 197 20.02 -9.19 3.96
CA ARG A 197 19.02 -10.25 3.77
C ARG A 197 17.59 -9.73 3.77
N LEU A 198 16.84 -10.13 2.74
CA LEU A 198 15.41 -9.92 2.61
C LEU A 198 14.67 -11.23 2.85
N MET A 199 13.79 -11.25 3.84
CA MET A 199 12.88 -12.36 4.07
C MET A 199 11.58 -12.15 3.32
N ILE A 200 11.12 -13.17 2.61
CA ILE A 200 9.83 -13.17 1.94
C ILE A 200 8.95 -14.21 2.61
N THR A 201 7.81 -13.79 3.17
CA THR A 201 6.90 -14.74 3.82
C THR A 201 6.36 -15.70 2.77
N LYS A 202 6.60 -16.99 2.97
CA LYS A 202 6.22 -18.01 2.00
C LYS A 202 4.68 -18.18 1.99
N PRO A 203 4.01 -18.11 0.84
CA PRO A 203 2.59 -18.46 0.74
C PRO A 203 2.39 -19.93 1.09
N LEU A 204 1.28 -20.24 1.78
CA LEU A 204 0.93 -21.63 2.09
C LEU A 204 0.53 -22.37 0.80
N PRO A 205 0.90 -23.65 0.65
CA PRO A 205 0.45 -24.44 -0.48
C PRO A 205 -1.04 -24.81 -0.33
N ASP A 206 -1.78 -24.74 -1.43
CA ASP A 206 -3.11 -25.31 -1.57
C ASP A 206 -3.06 -26.85 -1.69
N GLU A 207 -4.22 -27.48 -1.86
CA GLU A 207 -4.33 -28.95 -2.02
C GLU A 207 -3.55 -29.49 -3.22
N LYS A 208 -3.25 -28.66 -4.23
CA LYS A 208 -2.47 -29.01 -5.43
C LYS A 208 -0.99 -28.65 -5.28
N GLY A 209 -0.57 -28.17 -4.11
CA GLY A 209 0.80 -27.72 -3.83
C GLY A 209 1.19 -26.42 -4.55
N LEU A 210 0.22 -25.61 -4.96
CA LEU A 210 0.38 -24.28 -5.56
C LEU A 210 0.24 -23.20 -4.46
N PRO A 211 0.88 -22.04 -4.59
CA PRO A 211 0.79 -20.99 -3.57
C PRO A 211 -0.62 -20.41 -3.48
N GLU A 212 -1.20 -20.42 -2.29
CA GLU A 212 -2.43 -19.70 -1.98
C GLU A 212 -2.11 -18.26 -1.55
N PHE A 213 -2.68 -17.28 -2.26
CA PHE A 213 -2.40 -15.85 -2.03
C PHE A 213 -3.39 -15.18 -1.06
N GLU A 214 -4.29 -15.92 -0.42
CA GLU A 214 -5.20 -15.44 0.63
C GLU A 214 -5.83 -14.05 0.33
N SER A 215 -5.53 -13.04 1.15
CA SER A 215 -6.00 -11.66 0.98
C SER A 215 -5.22 -10.84 -0.04
N ASP A 216 -4.03 -11.29 -0.42
CA ASP A 216 -3.14 -10.54 -1.32
C ASP A 216 -3.68 -10.49 -2.74
N LYS A 217 -4.50 -11.49 -3.14
CA LYS A 217 -5.22 -11.51 -4.43
C LYS A 217 -6.22 -10.36 -4.61
N TYR A 218 -6.60 -9.68 -3.52
CA TYR A 218 -7.46 -8.50 -3.58
C TYR A 218 -6.65 -7.20 -3.68
N VAL A 219 -5.33 -7.27 -3.50
CA VAL A 219 -4.41 -6.13 -3.59
C VAL A 219 -3.62 -6.19 -4.91
N TYR A 220 -3.21 -7.39 -5.32
CA TYR A 220 -2.43 -7.63 -6.52
C TYR A 220 -3.06 -8.73 -7.38
N GLU A 221 -2.84 -8.65 -8.68
CA GLU A 221 -3.29 -9.67 -9.62
C GLU A 221 -2.64 -11.04 -9.32
N PRO A 222 -3.42 -12.12 -9.12
CA PRO A 222 -2.89 -13.45 -8.84
C PRO A 222 -1.88 -13.96 -9.86
N TYR A 223 -2.11 -13.66 -11.14
CA TYR A 223 -1.19 -14.01 -12.22
C TYR A 223 0.20 -13.40 -12.00
N VAL A 224 0.25 -12.13 -11.60
CA VAL A 224 1.50 -11.39 -11.33
C VAL A 224 2.19 -11.92 -10.07
N LEU A 225 1.42 -12.24 -9.02
CA LEU A 225 1.94 -12.87 -7.80
C LEU A 225 2.55 -14.24 -8.09
N LEU A 226 1.88 -15.09 -8.87
CA LEU A 226 2.38 -16.41 -9.26
C LEU A 226 3.65 -16.32 -10.09
N ARG A 227 3.68 -15.42 -11.08
CA ARG A 227 4.90 -15.14 -11.87
C ARG A 227 6.05 -14.66 -10.98
N SER A 228 5.79 -13.77 -10.02
CA SER A 228 6.80 -13.25 -9.09
C SER A 228 7.31 -14.34 -8.14
N TYR A 229 6.42 -15.18 -7.62
CA TYR A 229 6.78 -16.35 -6.82
C TYR A 229 7.70 -17.29 -7.61
N LEU A 230 7.32 -17.66 -8.83
CA LEU A 230 8.11 -18.55 -9.69
C LEU A 230 9.49 -17.96 -10.02
N ALA A 231 9.59 -16.65 -10.24
CA ALA A 231 10.84 -15.95 -10.54
C ALA A 231 11.82 -15.90 -9.35
N LEU A 232 11.29 -15.94 -8.11
CA LEU A 232 12.09 -15.75 -6.88
C LEU A 232 12.32 -17.04 -6.08
N GLN A 233 11.38 -18.01 -6.09
CA GLN A 233 11.40 -19.17 -5.18
C GLN A 233 12.65 -20.06 -5.30
N LYS A 234 13.30 -20.11 -6.48
CA LYS A 234 14.52 -20.91 -6.72
C LYS A 234 15.80 -20.10 -6.53
N ARG A 235 15.71 -18.80 -6.19
CA ARG A 235 16.85 -17.92 -6.01
C ARG A 235 17.22 -17.84 -4.53
N GLN A 236 18.52 -17.90 -4.25
CA GLN A 236 19.08 -17.65 -2.92
C GLN A 236 19.51 -16.18 -2.74
N GLN A 237 19.69 -15.44 -3.84
CA GLN A 237 20.12 -14.05 -3.81
C GLN A 237 19.70 -13.30 -5.08
N ILE A 238 19.73 -11.96 -5.00
CA ILE A 238 19.54 -11.03 -6.12
C ILE A 238 20.73 -10.07 -6.15
N ILE A 239 21.33 -9.86 -7.33
CA ILE A 239 22.39 -8.88 -7.54
C ILE A 239 21.76 -7.62 -8.14
N ILE A 240 21.69 -6.54 -7.39
CA ILE A 240 21.12 -5.26 -7.84
C ILE A 240 22.26 -4.35 -8.31
N PRO A 241 22.17 -3.72 -9.50
CA PRO A 241 21.02 -3.66 -10.41
C PRO A 241 20.98 -4.77 -11.48
N ASN A 242 21.97 -5.67 -11.52
CA ASN A 242 22.18 -6.61 -12.62
C ASN A 242 20.98 -7.52 -12.91
N ASP A 243 20.31 -8.05 -11.88
CA ASP A 243 19.16 -8.94 -12.00
C ASP A 243 17.82 -8.19 -12.20
N THR A 244 17.78 -6.87 -12.01
CA THR A 244 16.53 -6.09 -11.97
C THR A 244 15.72 -6.22 -13.26
N THR A 245 16.35 -6.03 -14.42
CA THR A 245 15.66 -6.10 -15.72
C THR A 245 15.17 -7.53 -15.98
N THR A 246 16.03 -8.53 -15.77
CA THR A 246 15.68 -9.94 -15.96
C THR A 246 14.49 -10.36 -15.10
N LEU A 247 14.45 -9.95 -13.84
CA LEU A 247 13.34 -10.26 -12.93
C LEU A 247 12.03 -9.58 -13.37
N ILE A 248 12.08 -8.31 -13.76
CA ILE A 248 10.89 -7.56 -14.20
C ILE A 248 10.34 -8.15 -15.51
N GLU A 249 11.20 -8.44 -16.48
CA GLU A 249 10.78 -9.10 -17.73
C GLU A 249 10.28 -10.53 -17.49
N ALA A 250 10.86 -11.27 -16.53
CA ALA A 250 10.36 -12.58 -16.16
C ALA A 250 8.92 -12.55 -15.59
N VAL A 251 8.44 -11.41 -15.07
CA VAL A 251 7.08 -11.27 -14.54
C VAL A 251 6.13 -10.62 -15.54
N TYR A 252 6.56 -9.54 -16.21
CA TYR A 252 5.71 -8.71 -17.06
C TYR A 252 5.95 -8.88 -18.56
N GLY A 253 7.08 -9.46 -18.95
CA GLY A 253 7.47 -9.65 -20.33
C GLY A 253 6.57 -10.65 -21.06
N SER A 254 6.32 -10.38 -22.34
CA SER A 254 5.48 -11.19 -23.24
C SER A 254 6.11 -12.52 -23.63
N GLU A 255 7.44 -12.60 -23.60
CA GLU A 255 8.26 -13.74 -24.05
C GLU A 255 9.07 -14.36 -22.92
N ALA A 256 8.60 -14.25 -21.67
CA ALA A 256 9.33 -14.86 -20.57
C ALA A 256 9.39 -16.38 -20.79
N ASN A 257 10.62 -16.88 -20.99
CA ASN A 257 10.97 -18.29 -20.82
C ASN A 257 10.58 -18.68 -19.40
N LEU A 258 9.33 -19.11 -19.23
CA LEU A 258 8.94 -19.85 -18.06
C LEU A 258 9.87 -21.08 -18.04
N PRO A 259 10.52 -21.39 -16.91
CA PRO A 259 11.34 -22.60 -16.81
C PRO A 259 10.51 -23.83 -17.20
N ASP A 260 11.14 -24.98 -17.43
CA ASP A 260 10.40 -26.25 -17.53
C ASP A 260 9.59 -26.45 -16.23
N LEU A 261 8.31 -26.10 -16.31
CA LEU A 261 7.36 -26.09 -15.24
C LEU A 261 6.49 -27.34 -15.38
N GLU A 262 6.21 -27.98 -14.26
CA GLU A 262 5.23 -29.08 -14.23
C GLU A 262 3.87 -28.56 -14.74
N GLU A 263 3.10 -29.47 -15.34
CA GLU A 263 1.83 -29.12 -16.00
C GLU A 263 0.86 -28.34 -15.10
N ARG A 264 0.82 -28.66 -13.80
CA ARG A 264 -0.02 -27.96 -12.82
C ARG A 264 0.28 -26.46 -12.71
N TRP A 265 1.54 -26.04 -12.86
CA TRP A 265 1.92 -24.63 -12.81
C TRP A 265 1.50 -23.91 -14.09
N LEU A 266 1.66 -24.57 -15.25
CA LEU A 266 1.26 -24.04 -16.55
C LEU A 266 -0.26 -23.85 -16.62
N GLN A 267 -1.03 -24.84 -16.16
CA GLN A 267 -2.49 -24.76 -16.08
C GLN A 267 -2.93 -23.59 -15.19
N SER A 268 -2.37 -23.48 -13.98
CA SER A 268 -2.70 -22.38 -13.06
C SER A 268 -2.33 -21.00 -13.63
N LEU A 269 -1.17 -20.87 -14.28
CA LEU A 269 -0.77 -19.64 -14.95
C LEU A 269 -1.74 -19.26 -16.08
N ASP A 270 -2.17 -20.20 -16.91
CA ASP A 270 -3.11 -19.94 -17.99
C ASP A 270 -4.49 -19.53 -17.46
N GLU A 271 -5.00 -20.22 -16.44
CA GLU A 271 -6.25 -19.87 -15.76
C GLU A 271 -6.21 -18.44 -15.20
N MET A 272 -5.16 -18.11 -14.44
CA MET A 272 -4.99 -16.77 -13.85
C MET A 272 -4.78 -15.70 -14.94
N ARG A 273 -4.06 -16.02 -16.02
CA ARG A 273 -3.85 -15.11 -17.16
C ARG A 273 -5.16 -14.79 -17.86
N ARG A 274 -6.00 -15.80 -18.14
CA ARG A 274 -7.32 -15.61 -18.75
C ARG A 274 -8.23 -14.79 -17.86
N ALA A 275 -8.22 -15.03 -16.55
CA ALA A 275 -8.98 -14.23 -15.60
C ALA A 275 -8.53 -12.75 -15.62
N MET A 276 -7.22 -12.50 -15.57
CA MET A 276 -6.65 -11.16 -15.66
C MET A 276 -7.00 -10.46 -16.99
N GLU A 277 -6.87 -11.16 -18.11
CA GLU A 277 -7.21 -10.61 -19.44
C GLU A 277 -8.71 -10.28 -19.56
N ASN A 278 -9.58 -11.16 -19.05
CA ASN A 278 -11.02 -10.92 -19.01
C ASN A 278 -11.37 -9.70 -18.14
N ASN A 279 -10.72 -9.54 -16.99
CA ASN A 279 -10.90 -8.36 -16.14
C ASN A 279 -10.42 -7.09 -16.84
N ARG A 280 -9.26 -7.15 -17.51
CA ARG A 280 -8.73 -6.03 -18.31
C ARG A 280 -9.68 -5.63 -19.43
N GLN A 281 -10.22 -6.58 -20.20
CA GLN A 281 -11.16 -6.30 -21.28
C GLN A 281 -12.46 -5.65 -20.77
N LYS A 282 -12.97 -6.10 -19.62
CA LYS A 282 -14.12 -5.46 -18.97
C LYS A 282 -13.79 -4.02 -18.54
N ALA A 283 -12.62 -3.80 -17.95
CA ALA A 283 -12.17 -2.47 -17.55
C ALA A 283 -11.99 -1.54 -18.77
N GLU A 284 -11.38 -2.01 -19.85
CA GLU A 284 -11.22 -1.27 -21.11
C GLU A 284 -12.57 -0.93 -21.75
N SER A 285 -13.52 -1.86 -21.75
CA SER A 285 -14.88 -1.63 -22.26
C SER A 285 -15.63 -0.58 -21.43
N LYS A 286 -15.50 -0.62 -20.09
CA LYS A 286 -16.06 0.39 -19.17
C LYS A 286 -15.41 1.76 -19.38
N ALA A 287 -14.08 1.80 -19.51
CA ALA A 287 -13.30 3.02 -19.71
C ALA A 287 -13.61 3.68 -21.07
N GLY A 288 -13.88 2.91 -22.12
CA GLY A 288 -14.24 3.45 -23.44
C GLY A 288 -15.44 4.41 -23.42
N GLY A 289 -16.36 4.26 -22.46
CA GLY A 289 -17.49 5.18 -22.25
C GLY A 289 -17.15 6.44 -21.43
N GLN A 290 -16.00 6.47 -20.76
CA GLN A 290 -15.59 7.53 -19.83
C GLN A 290 -14.37 8.32 -20.33
N LEU A 291 -13.60 7.77 -21.28
CA LEU A 291 -12.43 8.44 -21.84
C LEU A 291 -12.84 9.64 -22.70
N VAL A 292 -12.09 10.73 -22.57
CA VAL A 292 -12.11 11.82 -23.54
C VAL A 292 -11.62 11.26 -24.87
N LEU A 293 -12.36 11.54 -25.95
CA LEU A 293 -11.98 11.07 -27.28
C LEU A 293 -10.61 11.63 -27.68
N ALA A 294 -9.87 10.90 -28.51
CA ALA A 294 -8.58 11.36 -29.02
C ALA A 294 -8.69 12.75 -29.69
N PRO A 295 -7.66 13.62 -29.62
CA PRO A 295 -7.69 14.95 -30.24
C PRO A 295 -8.01 14.96 -31.74
N SER A 296 -7.67 13.88 -32.45
CA SER A 296 -7.97 13.70 -33.87
C SER A 296 -9.41 13.27 -34.16
N ASN A 297 -10.21 12.95 -33.14
CA ASN A 297 -11.57 12.50 -33.31
C ASN A 297 -12.52 13.70 -33.50
N MET A 298 -13.13 13.80 -34.70
CA MET A 298 -14.07 14.87 -35.07
C MET A 298 -15.29 14.99 -34.13
N ARG A 299 -15.59 13.96 -33.34
CA ARG A 299 -16.69 13.98 -32.35
C ARG A 299 -16.29 14.55 -31.00
N LEU A 300 -15.01 14.83 -30.75
CA LEU A 300 -14.51 15.38 -29.48
C LEU A 300 -15.26 16.66 -29.08
N MET A 301 -15.42 17.60 -30.02
CA MET A 301 -16.15 18.87 -29.78
C MET A 301 -17.65 18.68 -29.50
N LYS A 302 -18.20 17.49 -29.78
CA LYS A 302 -19.61 17.13 -29.56
C LYS A 302 -19.77 16.14 -28.40
N GLN A 303 -18.68 15.76 -27.72
CA GLN A 303 -18.75 14.89 -26.57
C GLN A 303 -19.41 15.68 -25.43
N ALA A 304 -20.62 15.27 -25.07
CA ALA A 304 -21.23 15.77 -23.84
C ALA A 304 -20.30 15.37 -22.70
N ILE A 305 -19.75 16.37 -21.98
CA ILE A 305 -19.11 16.14 -20.70
C ILE A 305 -20.24 15.66 -19.80
N LEU A 306 -20.34 14.34 -19.60
CA LEU A 306 -21.16 13.80 -18.53
C LEU A 306 -20.75 14.58 -17.27
N GLN A 307 -21.71 15.17 -16.56
CA GLN A 307 -21.47 15.73 -15.23
C GLN A 307 -21.15 14.54 -14.32
N LEU A 308 -19.91 14.11 -14.38
CA LEU A 308 -19.36 13.00 -13.63
C LEU A 308 -18.95 13.58 -12.28
N GLU A 309 -19.84 13.56 -11.30
CA GLU A 309 -19.47 13.89 -9.92
C GLU A 309 -18.51 12.80 -9.41
N GLU A 310 -17.23 13.17 -9.27
CA GLU A 310 -16.13 12.24 -8.96
C GLU A 310 -16.28 11.60 -7.56
N ASP A 311 -16.78 12.37 -6.59
CA ASP A 311 -16.70 12.04 -5.17
C ASP A 311 -18.04 11.62 -4.54
N ASP A 312 -19.17 11.63 -5.27
CA ASP A 312 -20.46 11.27 -4.68
C ASP A 312 -20.58 9.75 -4.46
N PRO A 313 -20.62 9.25 -3.20
CA PRO A 313 -20.78 7.83 -2.90
C PRO A 313 -22.16 7.27 -3.28
N GLU A 314 -23.15 8.09 -3.59
CA GLU A 314 -24.52 7.69 -3.96
C GLU A 314 -24.68 7.47 -5.49
N VAL A 315 -23.82 8.10 -6.30
CA VAL A 315 -23.84 7.93 -7.76
C VAL A 315 -23.36 6.53 -8.14
N HIS A 316 -24.10 5.86 -9.04
CA HIS A 316 -23.73 4.54 -9.57
C HIS A 316 -22.37 4.59 -10.27
N GLN A 317 -21.49 3.61 -10.04
CA GLN A 317 -20.07 3.63 -10.46
C GLN A 317 -19.83 3.97 -11.95
N THR A 318 -20.75 3.62 -12.83
CA THR A 318 -20.66 3.93 -14.28
C THR A 318 -20.80 5.42 -14.60
N PHE A 319 -21.39 6.21 -13.69
CA PHE A 319 -21.58 7.66 -13.82
C PHE A 319 -20.60 8.48 -12.97
N ARG A 320 -19.61 7.84 -12.33
CA ARG A 320 -18.48 8.53 -11.72
C ARG A 320 -17.32 8.60 -12.71
N ALA A 321 -16.61 9.73 -12.73
CA ALA A 321 -15.36 9.88 -13.48
C ALA A 321 -14.25 9.11 -12.75
N GLN A 322 -14.28 7.79 -12.87
CA GLN A 322 -13.28 6.92 -12.25
C GLN A 322 -12.02 6.90 -13.12
N THR A 323 -11.04 7.73 -12.79
CA THR A 323 -9.71 7.71 -13.42
C THR A 323 -8.84 6.54 -12.93
N ARG A 324 -9.32 5.78 -11.94
CA ARG A 324 -8.71 4.55 -11.42
C ARG A 324 -9.80 3.50 -11.22
N ASP A 325 -9.52 2.26 -11.63
CA ASP A 325 -10.42 1.12 -11.42
C ASP A 325 -10.28 0.60 -9.98
N ILE A 326 -10.86 1.36 -9.04
CA ILE A 326 -10.88 1.03 -7.61
C ILE A 326 -12.35 0.95 -7.18
N ASP A 327 -12.68 -0.07 -6.37
CA ASP A 327 -13.99 -0.19 -5.74
C ASP A 327 -14.35 1.15 -5.03
N PRO A 328 -15.59 1.65 -5.17
CA PRO A 328 -15.99 2.94 -4.62
C PRO A 328 -15.75 2.97 -3.11
N GLY A 329 -15.01 3.99 -2.67
CA GLY A 329 -14.79 4.25 -1.26
C GLY A 329 -15.87 5.15 -0.66
N VAL A 330 -15.90 5.20 0.67
CA VAL A 330 -16.65 6.21 1.43
C VAL A 330 -15.67 7.01 2.28
N SER A 331 -15.76 8.33 2.19
CA SER A 331 -15.00 9.27 3.02
C SER A 331 -15.70 9.47 4.35
N LEU A 332 -14.97 9.35 5.45
CA LEU A 332 -15.51 9.37 6.82
C LEU A 332 -14.77 10.42 7.64
N ILE A 333 -15.49 11.27 8.36
CA ILE A 333 -14.88 12.16 9.36
C ILE A 333 -14.97 11.50 10.72
N CYS A 334 -13.81 11.22 11.32
CA CYS A 334 -13.73 10.62 12.65
C CYS A 334 -14.03 11.68 13.72
N LEU A 335 -15.16 11.51 14.42
CA LEU A 335 -15.56 12.31 15.58
C LEU A 335 -15.53 11.43 16.83
N HIS A 336 -15.34 12.04 17.99
CA HIS A 336 -15.13 11.36 19.25
C HIS A 336 -16.15 11.81 20.29
N GLN A 337 -16.52 10.89 21.17
CA GLN A 337 -17.28 11.20 22.39
C GLN A 337 -16.74 10.36 23.54
N ASN A 338 -16.48 11.01 24.67
CA ASN A 338 -16.09 10.37 25.93
C ASN A 338 -17.32 10.34 26.84
N GLY A 339 -17.88 9.17 27.16
CA GLY A 339 -18.95 9.08 28.17
C GLY A 339 -19.99 7.97 28.01
N ASP A 340 -20.62 7.62 29.14
CA ASP A 340 -21.76 6.69 29.26
C ASP A 340 -23.00 7.26 28.55
N ARG A 341 -23.78 6.40 27.89
CA ARG A 341 -24.86 6.74 26.92
C ARG A 341 -26.05 7.60 27.44
N THR A 342 -25.97 8.25 28.60
CA THR A 342 -27.13 8.75 29.36
C THR A 342 -27.23 10.27 29.57
N THR A 343 -26.21 11.07 29.28
CA THR A 343 -26.32 12.55 29.38
C THR A 343 -26.64 13.18 28.02
N LYS A 344 -27.73 13.96 27.97
CA LYS A 344 -28.25 14.63 26.76
C LYS A 344 -27.46 15.89 26.34
N ASP A 345 -26.33 16.20 26.98
CA ASP A 345 -25.42 17.25 26.51
C ASP A 345 -24.39 16.67 25.52
N THR A 346 -24.35 17.29 24.34
CA THR A 346 -23.66 16.85 23.14
C THR A 346 -22.13 17.02 23.23
N ASP A 347 -21.45 16.09 23.89
CA ASP A 347 -19.97 16.04 23.95
C ASP A 347 -19.34 15.42 22.69
N VAL A 348 -19.76 15.88 21.50
CA VAL A 348 -19.09 15.52 20.24
C VAL A 348 -17.82 16.36 20.13
N ALA A 349 -16.71 15.71 19.78
CA ALA A 349 -15.42 16.36 19.64
C ALA A 349 -14.66 15.88 18.40
N VAL A 350 -13.72 16.70 17.94
CA VAL A 350 -12.75 16.33 16.90
C VAL A 350 -11.34 16.43 17.47
N HIS A 351 -10.41 15.62 16.97
CA HIS A 351 -9.03 15.63 17.44
C HIS A 351 -8.20 16.70 16.70
N ASP A 352 -7.54 17.61 17.41
CA ASP A 352 -6.71 18.67 16.81
C ASP A 352 -5.23 18.28 16.63
N GLY A 353 -4.84 17.11 17.14
CA GLY A 353 -3.48 16.59 17.16
C GLY A 353 -2.89 16.48 18.56
N GLN A 354 -3.44 17.20 19.53
CA GLN A 354 -3.02 17.18 20.93
C GLN A 354 -4.17 16.78 21.86
N LYS A 355 -5.38 17.26 21.60
CA LYS A 355 -6.56 17.03 22.42
C LYS A 355 -7.83 16.95 21.60
N LEU A 356 -8.90 16.54 22.27
CA LEU A 356 -10.26 16.63 21.75
C LEU A 356 -10.76 18.06 21.93
N ILE A 357 -11.31 18.63 20.86
CA ILE A 357 -11.97 19.95 20.87
C ILE A 357 -13.46 19.77 20.58
N PRO A 358 -14.36 20.44 21.34
CA PRO A 358 -15.80 20.36 21.10
C PRO A 358 -16.17 20.74 19.67
N PHE A 359 -17.11 20.02 19.09
CA PHE A 359 -17.57 20.20 17.72
C PHE A 359 -19.08 20.05 17.62
N ASN A 360 -19.75 21.01 17.00
CA ASN A 360 -21.18 20.95 16.74
C ASN A 360 -21.41 20.45 15.29
N LEU A 361 -22.15 19.35 15.14
CA LEU A 361 -22.47 18.77 13.83
C LEU A 361 -23.30 19.70 12.92
N GLU A 362 -24.10 20.58 13.53
CA GLU A 362 -25.01 21.49 12.82
C GLU A 362 -24.29 22.75 12.33
N THR A 363 -23.22 23.19 12.99
CA THR A 363 -22.47 24.37 12.56
C THR A 363 -21.05 23.96 12.22
N ILE A 364 -20.64 24.14 10.96
CA ILE A 364 -19.28 23.84 10.51
C ILE A 364 -18.51 25.17 10.35
N PRO A 365 -17.80 25.66 11.39
CA PRO A 365 -16.92 26.81 11.23
C PRO A 365 -15.86 26.51 10.18
N PHE A 366 -15.63 27.47 9.27
CA PHE A 366 -14.56 27.37 8.27
C PHE A 366 -13.17 27.14 8.90
N SER A 367 -12.95 27.67 10.10
CA SER A 367 -11.72 27.45 10.88
C SER A 367 -11.48 25.98 11.26
N LEU A 368 -12.55 25.19 11.42
CA LEU A 368 -12.48 23.77 11.78
C LEU A 368 -12.46 22.84 10.57
N THR A 369 -12.79 23.32 9.37
CA THR A 369 -12.78 22.52 8.14
C THR A 369 -11.44 21.79 7.96
N LYS A 370 -10.31 22.48 8.15
CA LYS A 370 -8.98 21.85 8.06
C LYS A 370 -8.79 20.73 9.08
N THR A 371 -9.27 20.93 10.31
CA THR A 371 -9.19 19.92 11.37
C THR A 371 -10.07 18.71 11.05
N LEU A 372 -11.29 18.92 10.55
CA LEU A 372 -12.17 17.85 10.11
C LEU A 372 -11.54 17.04 8.97
N LEU A 373 -11.00 17.70 7.94
CA LEU A 373 -10.30 17.04 6.82
C LEU A 373 -9.09 16.23 7.29
N LYS A 374 -8.36 16.71 8.31
CA LYS A 374 -7.25 15.95 8.92
C LYS A 374 -7.72 14.73 9.73
N ASN A 375 -9.00 14.63 10.06
CA ASN A 375 -9.63 13.46 10.70
C ASN A 375 -10.38 12.58 9.69
N MET A 376 -10.21 12.85 8.38
CA MET A 376 -10.86 12.08 7.32
C MET A 376 -10.16 10.75 7.04
N LEU A 377 -10.93 9.70 6.80
CA LEU A 377 -10.48 8.40 6.32
C LEU A 377 -11.31 7.91 5.15
N ASN A 378 -10.69 7.22 4.19
CA ASN A 378 -11.38 6.57 3.09
C ASN A 378 -11.44 5.06 3.33
N ILE A 379 -12.65 4.49 3.28
CA ILE A 379 -12.89 3.05 3.45
C ILE A 379 -13.44 2.43 2.16
N HIS A 380 -12.85 1.30 1.76
CA HIS A 380 -13.27 0.49 0.61
C HIS A 380 -13.83 -0.89 1.01
N HIS A 381 -14.08 -1.12 2.31
CA HIS A 381 -14.46 -2.44 2.80
C HIS A 381 -15.96 -2.72 2.53
N ARG A 382 -16.22 -3.67 1.62
CA ARG A 382 -17.58 -4.04 1.15
C ARG A 382 -18.58 -4.34 2.26
N GLY A 383 -18.13 -4.90 3.38
CA GLY A 383 -19.00 -5.22 4.52
C GLY A 383 -19.55 -4.02 5.30
N VAL A 384 -18.98 -2.82 5.11
CA VAL A 384 -19.41 -1.60 5.83
C VAL A 384 -19.88 -0.49 4.90
N ILE A 385 -19.46 -0.46 3.62
CA ILE A 385 -19.81 0.62 2.67
C ILE A 385 -21.31 0.90 2.67
N LYS A 386 -22.16 -0.12 2.49
CA LYS A 386 -23.61 0.07 2.43
C LYS A 386 -24.15 0.75 3.70
N ALA A 387 -23.80 0.21 4.86
CA ALA A 387 -24.22 0.76 6.16
C ALA A 387 -23.68 2.17 6.44
N LEU A 388 -22.64 2.62 5.74
CA LEU A 388 -22.07 3.97 5.86
C LEU A 388 -22.74 4.94 4.88
N VAL A 389 -23.00 4.52 3.64
CA VAL A 389 -23.67 5.34 2.63
C VAL A 389 -25.11 5.63 3.02
N ASP A 390 -25.82 4.64 3.57
CA ASP A 390 -27.21 4.73 3.98
C ASP A 390 -27.42 5.66 5.21
N GLN A 391 -26.35 6.12 5.87
CA GLN A 391 -26.45 7.09 6.96
C GLN A 391 -26.81 8.48 6.44
N PRO A 392 -27.78 9.17 7.08
CA PRO A 392 -28.18 10.50 6.66
C PRO A 392 -27.05 11.51 6.90
N LEU A 393 -26.71 12.27 5.85
CA LEU A 393 -25.82 13.43 5.97
C LEU A 393 -26.53 14.55 6.74
N PRO A 394 -25.86 15.21 7.71
CA PRO A 394 -26.41 16.40 8.33
C PRO A 394 -26.63 17.51 7.30
N LYS A 395 -27.70 18.31 7.48
CA LYS A 395 -28.18 19.27 6.48
C LYS A 395 -27.09 20.21 5.95
N ASN A 396 -26.27 20.76 6.83
CA ASN A 396 -25.26 21.76 6.49
C ASN A 396 -23.96 21.17 5.92
N TRP A 397 -23.84 19.85 5.87
CA TRP A 397 -22.67 19.18 5.28
C TRP A 397 -22.76 19.13 3.76
N LYS A 398 -23.96 18.88 3.21
CA LYS A 398 -24.19 18.80 1.76
C LYS A 398 -23.80 20.09 1.04
N ASP A 399 -24.05 21.24 1.66
CA ASP A 399 -23.74 22.56 1.11
C ASP A 399 -22.26 22.97 1.29
N HIS A 400 -21.49 22.20 2.08
CA HIS A 400 -20.09 22.50 2.36
C HIS A 400 -19.18 21.80 1.33
N ALA A 401 -18.59 22.56 0.40
CA ALA A 401 -17.83 22.04 -0.74
C ALA A 401 -16.77 20.96 -0.40
N ALA A 402 -16.08 21.05 0.74
CA ALA A 402 -15.05 20.07 1.13
C ALA A 402 -15.58 18.84 1.89
N LEU A 403 -16.84 18.82 2.31
CA LEU A 403 -17.41 17.82 3.23
C LEU A 403 -18.73 17.21 2.71
N SER A 404 -19.22 17.66 1.56
CA SER A 404 -20.52 17.29 0.97
C SER A 404 -20.78 15.79 0.87
N TYR A 405 -19.71 15.02 0.69
CA TYR A 405 -19.77 13.56 0.57
C TYR A 405 -19.20 12.80 1.77
N ALA A 406 -18.57 13.51 2.71
CA ALA A 406 -17.94 12.90 3.86
C ALA A 406 -18.99 12.57 4.94
N ARG A 407 -19.03 11.31 5.38
CA ARG A 407 -19.96 10.87 6.43
C ARG A 407 -19.33 11.12 7.82
N PRO A 408 -19.92 11.95 8.68
CA PRO A 408 -19.45 12.06 10.06
C PRO A 408 -19.74 10.76 10.81
N LEU A 409 -18.72 10.17 11.43
CA LEU A 409 -18.87 8.99 12.28
C LEU A 409 -18.46 9.31 13.71
N LEU A 410 -19.35 8.97 14.63
CA LEU A 410 -19.14 9.16 16.06
C LEU A 410 -18.57 7.89 16.69
N PHE A 411 -17.36 7.99 17.24
CA PHE A 411 -16.70 6.95 18.00
C PHE A 411 -16.87 7.22 19.50
N ILE A 412 -17.70 6.40 20.16
CA ILE A 412 -17.95 6.44 21.59
C ILE A 412 -16.94 5.51 22.25
N ASN A 413 -16.06 6.05 23.10
CA ASN A 413 -14.94 5.30 23.68
C ASN A 413 -14.11 4.54 22.62
N GLY A 414 -13.95 5.16 21.44
CA GLY A 414 -13.21 4.59 20.31
C GLY A 414 -13.99 3.55 19.49
N ILE A 415 -15.27 3.30 19.78
CA ILE A 415 -16.10 2.31 19.08
C ILE A 415 -17.24 3.02 18.34
N CYS A 416 -17.46 2.65 17.07
CA CYS A 416 -18.62 3.06 16.28
C CYS A 416 -19.34 1.79 15.82
N ASP A 417 -20.56 1.58 16.34
CA ASP A 417 -21.39 0.45 15.95
C ASP A 417 -22.17 0.78 14.66
N LEU A 418 -22.27 -0.21 13.78
CA LEU A 418 -23.00 -0.12 12.52
C LEU A 418 -24.17 -1.13 12.58
N PRO A 419 -25.40 -0.70 12.92
CA PRO A 419 -26.53 -1.62 13.14
C PRO A 419 -26.80 -2.54 11.95
N ASP A 420 -26.75 -2.00 10.73
CA ASP A 420 -27.04 -2.73 9.48
C ASP A 420 -25.81 -3.46 8.90
N SER A 421 -24.76 -3.65 9.71
CA SER A 421 -23.56 -4.36 9.32
C SER A 421 -23.19 -5.48 10.30
N LYS A 422 -22.60 -6.55 9.75
CA LYS A 422 -21.94 -7.61 10.52
C LYS A 422 -20.61 -7.14 11.14
N TYR A 423 -20.26 -5.87 10.98
CA TYR A 423 -19.01 -5.29 11.44
C TYR A 423 -19.30 -4.07 12.33
N TYR A 424 -18.37 -3.79 13.22
CA TYR A 424 -18.27 -2.50 13.90
C TYR A 424 -16.87 -1.91 13.64
N LEU A 425 -16.74 -0.61 13.85
CA LEU A 425 -15.49 0.11 13.66
C LEU A 425 -14.88 0.44 15.02
N LYS A 426 -13.56 0.29 15.14
CA LYS A 426 -12.81 0.69 16.31
C LYS A 426 -11.67 1.61 15.87
N LEU A 427 -11.56 2.78 16.47
CA LEU A 427 -10.55 3.78 16.15
C LEU A 427 -9.69 4.05 17.38
N THR A 428 -8.39 3.77 17.28
CA THR A 428 -7.42 4.01 18.35
C THR A 428 -6.15 4.66 17.81
N GLN A 429 -5.43 5.40 18.65
CA GLN A 429 -4.12 5.97 18.26
C GLN A 429 -3.07 4.88 18.02
N THR A 430 -3.25 3.68 18.57
CA THR A 430 -2.32 2.55 18.45
C THR A 430 -2.51 1.75 17.15
N PHE A 431 -3.76 1.43 16.79
CA PHE A 431 -4.07 0.58 15.63
C PHE A 431 -4.68 1.35 14.45
N GLY A 432 -4.96 2.64 14.60
CA GLY A 432 -5.75 3.40 13.64
C GLY A 432 -7.18 2.86 13.59
N LEU A 433 -7.77 2.87 12.40
CA LEU A 433 -9.10 2.32 12.19
C LEU A 433 -9.07 0.80 11.92
N GLU A 434 -9.71 0.07 12.80
CA GLU A 434 -9.98 -1.37 12.72
C GLU A 434 -11.42 -1.63 12.28
N ILE A 435 -11.61 -2.64 11.45
CA ILE A 435 -12.93 -3.12 11.01
C ILE A 435 -13.10 -4.53 11.57
N ILE A 436 -13.95 -4.68 12.58
CA ILE A 436 -14.05 -5.89 13.38
C ILE A 436 -15.41 -6.55 13.13
N LYS A 437 -15.41 -7.85 12.86
CA LYS A 437 -16.63 -8.62 12.66
C LYS A 437 -17.30 -8.84 14.02
N LYS A 438 -18.60 -8.58 14.12
CA LYS A 438 -19.40 -8.88 15.31
C LYS A 438 -19.39 -10.39 15.52
N GLU A 439 -19.15 -10.83 16.74
CA GLU A 439 -19.35 -12.23 17.11
C GLU A 439 -20.85 -12.54 16.95
N THR A 440 -21.16 -13.58 16.17
CA THR A 440 -22.54 -14.06 16.05
C THR A 440 -22.89 -14.71 17.38
N VAL A 441 -23.77 -14.08 18.16
CA VAL A 441 -24.36 -14.68 19.37
C VAL A 441 -25.19 -15.90 18.98
#